data_AF-A0A0F9AH86-F1
#
_entry.id   AF-A0A0F9AH86-F1
#
_cell.length_a   1.000
_cell.length_b   1.000
_cell.length_c   1.000
_cell.angle_alpha   90.00
_cell.angle_beta   90.00
_cell.angle_gamma   90.00
#
_symmetry.space_group_name_H-M   'P 1'
#
loop_
_entity.id
_entity.type
_entity.pdbx_description
1 polymer ?
#
loop_
_entity_poly.entity_id
_entity_poly.type
_entity_poly.pdbx_seq_one_letter_code
_entity_poly.pdbx_strand_id
1 'polypeptide(L)'
;MPTAACLFPGLNAWFYLSFHFKPLFAKVIKPLVRSSLEAIIFHSIYEGSPMRILVEIVLQYRRAVIGVFLCFMPVTGMGASQNQYEPGYSIQRTNELVNIDGMLSESIWNEVPVATGFWMSYPVDDRKAEAKMQTEVRLTADDQFLYIGVVCYGPQDYVIKTLKRDAEFKDGDGFGVVLDPVNEKTNGFVFGVNPAGVQTELLVTGQVGRRQDLEPGRLPRGINIAWDNKWFTEVTNHPDRWIAEIAIPFKTLRFDDTKKTWGVNFFRLDARSNSIHTWSPVPIEFNEFDLGYTGELLWGTPPAKTKRNLAIIPYARTSISKDYETADPVAYDFQAGLDAKIPVTS
;
A
#
# COMPACT_ATOMS: atom_id res chain seq x y z
N MET A 1 -59.17 27.92 5.83
CA MET A 1 -60.14 29.02 5.58
C MET A 1 -59.45 30.36 5.92
N PRO A 2 -59.70 31.48 5.22
CA PRO A 2 -60.55 31.66 4.05
C PRO A 2 -59.75 31.87 2.76
N THR A 3 -60.41 31.47 1.68
CA THR A 3 -60.21 31.80 0.27
C THR A 3 -60.52 33.27 0.01
N ALA A 4 -59.72 33.94 -0.82
CA ALA A 4 -60.12 35.15 -1.54
C ALA A 4 -59.64 35.00 -3.00
N ALA A 5 -60.60 34.76 -3.89
CA ALA A 5 -60.42 34.75 -5.32
C ALA A 5 -60.96 36.07 -5.88
N CYS A 6 -60.14 36.78 -6.66
CA CYS A 6 -60.59 37.86 -7.53
C CYS A 6 -60.32 37.44 -8.98
N LEU A 7 -61.40 37.42 -9.77
CA LEU A 7 -61.44 37.10 -11.19
C LEU A 7 -61.14 38.35 -12.03
N PHE A 8 -60.24 38.22 -13.01
CA PHE A 8 -60.29 38.96 -14.28
C PHE A 8 -59.77 38.04 -15.41
N PRO A 9 -60.30 38.14 -16.65
CA PRO A 9 -60.25 37.08 -17.64
C PRO A 9 -59.07 37.19 -18.60
N GLY A 10 -58.59 36.03 -19.07
CA GLY A 10 -57.79 35.94 -20.30
C GLY A 10 -56.29 35.80 -20.12
N LEU A 11 -55.82 34.61 -19.76
CA LEU A 11 -54.83 33.80 -20.51
C LEU A 11 -54.47 32.57 -19.66
N ASN A 12 -54.71 31.39 -20.21
CA ASN A 12 -54.34 30.11 -19.61
C ASN A 12 -52.83 29.87 -19.76
N ALA A 13 -52.06 29.99 -18.68
CA ALA A 13 -50.83 29.23 -18.46
C ALA A 13 -50.32 29.41 -17.02
N TRP A 14 -50.52 28.40 -16.19
CA TRP A 14 -49.86 28.28 -14.89
C TRP A 14 -48.56 27.50 -15.08
N PHE A 15 -47.40 28.13 -14.87
CA PHE A 15 -46.14 27.40 -14.64
C PHE A 15 -45.80 27.52 -13.15
N TYR A 16 -46.04 26.44 -12.40
CA TYR A 16 -45.50 26.27 -11.06
C TYR A 16 -44.05 25.77 -11.17
N LEU A 17 -43.07 26.60 -10.81
CA LEU A 17 -41.75 26.11 -10.39
C LEU A 17 -41.71 26.10 -8.86
N SER A 18 -41.85 24.92 -8.27
CA SER A 18 -41.63 24.72 -6.83
C SER A 18 -40.16 24.38 -6.59
N PHE A 19 -39.41 25.26 -5.93
CA PHE A 19 -38.11 24.94 -5.35
C PHE A 19 -38.26 24.71 -3.84
N HIS A 20 -37.90 23.52 -3.37
CA HIS A 20 -37.81 23.22 -1.94
C HIS A 20 -36.43 23.64 -1.41
N PHE A 21 -36.40 24.69 -0.58
CA PHE A 21 -35.22 25.08 0.19
C PHE A 21 -35.44 24.82 1.68
N LYS A 22 -34.42 24.28 2.36
CA LYS A 22 -34.38 24.08 3.82
C LYS A 22 -34.58 25.42 4.58
N PRO A 23 -35.13 25.40 5.81
CA PRO A 23 -35.66 26.60 6.49
C PRO A 23 -34.66 27.70 6.82
N LEU A 24 -33.34 27.46 6.74
CA LEU A 24 -32.32 28.49 6.97
C LEU A 24 -32.11 29.43 5.76
N PHE A 25 -32.44 28.99 4.55
CA PHE A 25 -32.25 29.76 3.30
C PHE A 25 -33.29 30.88 3.11
N ALA A 26 -34.49 30.74 3.71
CA ALA A 26 -35.61 31.63 3.47
C ALA A 26 -35.51 33.01 4.14
N LYS A 27 -34.67 33.17 5.19
CA LYS A 27 -34.54 34.43 5.94
C LYS A 27 -33.61 35.46 5.30
N VAL A 28 -32.60 35.03 4.54
CA VAL A 28 -31.60 35.93 3.95
C VAL A 28 -31.97 36.36 2.53
N ILE A 29 -32.62 35.49 1.74
CA ILE A 29 -32.87 35.73 0.32
C ILE A 29 -34.18 36.49 0.07
N LYS A 30 -35.21 36.30 0.90
CA LYS A 30 -36.52 36.97 0.72
C LYS A 30 -36.46 38.51 0.71
N PRO A 31 -35.68 39.18 1.57
CA PRO A 31 -35.56 40.64 1.52
C PRO A 31 -34.83 41.12 0.27
N LEU A 32 -33.77 40.41 -0.15
CA LEU A 32 -32.97 40.76 -1.32
C LEU A 32 -33.78 40.67 -2.63
N VAL A 33 -34.56 39.59 -2.79
CA VAL A 33 -35.37 39.39 -3.99
C VAL A 33 -36.50 40.44 -4.08
N ARG A 34 -37.04 40.89 -2.95
CA ARG A 34 -38.10 41.90 -2.88
C ARG A 34 -37.60 43.31 -3.26
N SER A 35 -36.45 43.74 -2.75
CA SER A 35 -35.86 45.04 -3.11
C SER A 35 -35.46 45.12 -4.59
N SER A 36 -35.01 44.02 -5.16
CA SER A 36 -34.64 43.95 -6.58
C SER A 36 -35.85 43.97 -7.51
N LEU A 37 -36.97 43.34 -7.13
CA LEU A 37 -38.22 43.37 -7.89
C LEU A 37 -38.88 44.76 -7.90
N GLU A 38 -38.83 45.49 -6.79
CA GLU A 38 -39.35 46.86 -6.72
C GLU A 38 -38.54 47.84 -7.60
N ALA A 39 -37.22 47.67 -7.68
CA ALA A 39 -36.36 48.46 -8.56
C ALA A 39 -36.60 48.18 -10.06
N ILE A 40 -36.92 46.93 -10.42
CA ILE A 40 -37.22 46.52 -11.80
C ILE A 40 -38.58 47.08 -12.26
N ILE A 41 -39.58 47.11 -11.37
CA ILE A 41 -40.92 47.64 -11.70
C ILE A 41 -40.90 49.16 -11.84
N PHE A 42 -40.11 49.88 -11.04
CA PHE A 42 -40.05 51.34 -11.09
C PHE A 42 -39.35 51.87 -12.36
N HIS A 43 -38.41 51.10 -12.94
CA HIS A 43 -37.69 51.50 -14.14
C HIS A 43 -38.39 51.07 -15.45
N SER A 44 -39.34 50.14 -15.38
CA SER A 44 -40.10 49.64 -16.55
C SER A 44 -41.17 50.61 -17.07
N ILE A 45 -41.44 51.71 -16.37
CA ILE A 45 -42.53 52.63 -16.69
C ILE A 45 -42.08 53.78 -17.62
N TYR A 46 -40.77 54.03 -17.80
CA TYR A 46 -40.30 55.25 -18.48
C TYR A 46 -39.50 55.10 -19.78
N GLU A 47 -38.88 53.96 -20.11
CA GLU A 47 -38.16 53.83 -21.40
C GLU A 47 -38.34 52.45 -22.04
N GLY A 48 -38.88 52.44 -23.26
CA GLY A 48 -39.29 51.25 -23.99
C GLY A 48 -38.13 50.43 -24.56
N SER A 49 -37.46 49.62 -23.73
CA SER A 49 -36.66 48.46 -24.17
C SER A 49 -36.40 47.48 -23.03
N PRO A 50 -37.38 46.63 -22.66
CA PRO A 50 -37.30 45.80 -21.46
C PRO A 50 -36.27 44.65 -21.57
N MET A 51 -35.90 44.18 -22.77
CA MET A 51 -35.17 42.91 -22.89
C MET A 51 -33.63 43.03 -22.79
N ARG A 52 -33.03 44.15 -23.20
CA ARG A 52 -31.55 44.32 -23.15
C ARG A 52 -31.04 44.63 -21.74
N ILE A 53 -31.74 45.47 -21.00
CA ILE A 53 -31.39 45.85 -19.62
C ILE A 53 -31.54 44.65 -18.67
N LEU A 54 -32.58 43.83 -18.85
CA LEU A 54 -32.78 42.59 -18.09
C LEU A 54 -31.63 41.58 -18.28
N VAL A 55 -31.09 41.46 -19.49
CA VAL A 55 -29.96 40.54 -19.77
C VAL A 55 -28.66 41.03 -19.15
N GLU A 56 -28.36 42.34 -19.20
CA GLU A 56 -27.14 42.88 -18.59
C GLU A 56 -27.18 42.83 -17.06
N ILE A 57 -28.32 43.15 -16.44
CA ILE A 57 -28.48 43.05 -14.98
C ILE A 57 -28.38 41.60 -14.52
N VAL A 58 -29.01 40.64 -15.22
CA VAL A 58 -28.90 39.21 -14.88
C VAL A 58 -27.47 38.69 -15.03
N LEU A 59 -26.72 39.13 -16.05
CA LEU A 59 -25.32 38.74 -16.24
C LEU A 59 -24.37 39.37 -15.20
N GLN A 60 -24.64 40.61 -14.78
CA GLN A 60 -23.86 41.30 -13.75
C GLN A 60 -24.09 40.71 -12.35
N TYR A 61 -25.35 40.34 -12.03
CA TYR A 61 -25.69 39.60 -10.81
C TYR A 61 -25.16 38.16 -10.83
N ARG A 62 -25.11 37.49 -11.99
CA ARG A 62 -24.49 36.16 -12.10
C ARG A 62 -22.98 36.21 -11.79
N ARG A 63 -22.27 37.25 -12.23
CA ARG A 63 -20.85 37.46 -11.91
C ARG A 63 -20.62 37.82 -10.44
N ALA A 64 -21.49 38.64 -9.85
CA ALA A 64 -21.39 39.01 -8.44
C ALA A 64 -21.75 37.87 -7.48
N VAL A 65 -22.76 37.05 -7.79
CA VAL A 65 -23.16 35.88 -6.97
C VAL A 65 -22.12 34.77 -7.04
N ILE A 66 -21.47 34.56 -8.20
CA ILE A 66 -20.34 33.61 -8.33
C ILE A 66 -19.11 34.13 -7.56
N GLY A 67 -18.83 35.44 -7.61
CA GLY A 67 -17.73 36.05 -6.87
C GLY A 67 -17.88 36.00 -5.35
N VAL A 68 -19.11 36.22 -4.83
CA VAL A 68 -19.39 36.13 -3.39
C VAL A 68 -19.41 34.68 -2.89
N PHE A 69 -19.82 33.71 -3.72
CA PHE A 69 -19.70 32.29 -3.39
C PHE A 69 -18.25 31.78 -3.36
N LEU A 70 -17.36 32.36 -4.17
CA LEU A 70 -15.93 32.01 -4.19
C LEU A 70 -15.14 32.63 -3.01
N CYS A 71 -15.58 33.77 -2.47
CA CYS A 71 -14.93 34.41 -1.31
C CYS A 71 -15.34 33.85 0.06
N PHE A 72 -16.36 32.99 0.12
CA PHE A 72 -16.87 32.40 1.37
C PHE A 72 -16.77 30.87 1.43
N MET A 73 -16.06 30.22 0.50
CA MET A 73 -15.57 28.88 0.79
C MET A 73 -14.44 29.01 1.80
N PRO A 74 -14.58 28.51 3.04
CA PRO A 74 -13.42 28.34 3.87
C PRO A 74 -12.51 27.40 3.08
N VAL A 75 -11.31 27.88 2.73
CA VAL A 75 -10.20 26.99 2.43
C VAL A 75 -9.93 26.28 3.75
N THR A 76 -10.73 25.26 4.06
CA THR A 76 -10.28 24.18 4.92
C THR A 76 -9.17 23.55 4.10
N GLY A 77 -7.95 24.02 4.32
CA GLY A 77 -6.79 23.24 3.99
C GLY A 77 -7.03 21.90 4.63
N MET A 78 -7.41 20.91 3.83
CA MET A 78 -7.09 19.53 4.12
C MET A 78 -5.57 19.49 4.03
N GLY A 79 -4.90 20.01 5.06
CA GLY A 79 -3.67 19.39 5.48
C GLY A 79 -4.09 17.96 5.73
N ALA A 80 -3.67 17.06 4.84
CA ALA A 80 -3.62 15.65 5.16
C ALA A 80 -3.04 15.60 6.56
N SER A 81 -3.81 15.10 7.52
CA SER A 81 -3.27 14.79 8.83
C SER A 81 -2.34 13.60 8.60
N GLN A 82 -1.13 13.89 8.13
CA GLN A 82 0.03 13.03 8.28
C GLN A 82 0.39 13.10 9.76
N ASN A 83 -0.31 12.28 10.52
CA ASN A 83 0.19 11.63 11.72
C ASN A 83 -0.74 10.45 11.97
N GLN A 84 -0.76 9.54 10.98
CA GLN A 84 -0.94 8.12 11.27
C GLN A 84 0.17 7.76 12.26
N TYR A 85 -0.14 6.97 13.28
CA TYR A 85 0.85 6.44 14.21
C TYR A 85 1.88 5.66 13.39
N GLU A 86 3.03 6.26 13.09
CA GLU A 86 4.16 5.59 12.44
C GLU A 86 5.00 4.94 13.54
N PRO A 87 4.86 3.62 13.77
CA PRO A 87 5.69 2.97 14.76
C PRO A 87 7.15 2.96 14.29
N GLY A 88 8.07 3.19 15.23
CA GLY A 88 9.51 3.12 14.99
C GLY A 88 10.10 1.82 15.52
N TYR A 89 11.05 1.24 14.78
CA TYR A 89 11.86 0.09 15.19
C TYR A 89 13.35 0.46 15.10
N SER A 90 14.06 0.49 16.23
CA SER A 90 15.50 0.74 16.24
C SER A 90 16.27 -0.55 16.00
N ILE A 91 16.92 -0.66 14.84
CA ILE A 91 17.69 -1.85 14.50
C ILE A 91 19.10 -1.77 15.10
N GLN A 92 19.53 -2.88 15.69
CA GLN A 92 20.88 -3.06 16.19
C GLN A 92 21.65 -3.95 15.21
N ARG A 93 22.95 -3.68 15.06
CA ARG A 93 23.84 -4.51 14.25
C ARG A 93 24.43 -5.62 15.10
N THR A 94 24.73 -6.75 14.47
CA THR A 94 25.40 -7.88 15.11
C THR A 94 26.66 -8.29 14.36
N ASN A 95 27.61 -8.85 15.11
CA ASN A 95 28.77 -9.57 14.58
C ASN A 95 28.65 -11.09 14.85
N GLU A 96 27.60 -11.53 15.54
CA GLU A 96 27.26 -12.94 15.71
C GLU A 96 26.84 -13.51 14.36
N LEU A 97 27.30 -14.72 14.04
CA LEU A 97 26.84 -15.43 12.86
C LEU A 97 25.39 -15.89 13.10
N VAL A 98 24.46 -15.33 12.32
CA VAL A 98 23.06 -15.75 12.34
C VAL A 98 22.87 -16.93 11.40
N ASN A 99 22.59 -18.11 11.95
CA ASN A 99 22.17 -19.27 11.19
C ASN A 99 20.69 -19.13 10.83
N ILE A 100 20.31 -19.53 9.62
CA ILE A 100 18.90 -19.50 9.21
C ILE A 100 18.37 -20.91 9.36
N ASP A 101 17.85 -21.22 10.55
CA ASP A 101 17.33 -22.55 10.91
C ASP A 101 15.87 -22.53 11.39
N GLY A 102 15.27 -21.34 11.49
CA GLY A 102 13.88 -21.16 11.86
C GLY A 102 13.63 -21.38 13.35
N MET A 103 14.66 -21.33 14.21
CA MET A 103 14.54 -21.57 15.65
C MET A 103 14.80 -20.34 16.52
N LEU A 104 15.33 -19.24 15.95
CA LEU A 104 15.74 -18.03 16.70
C LEU A 104 16.70 -18.36 17.85
N SER A 105 17.70 -19.20 17.56
CA SER A 105 18.55 -19.80 18.59
C SER A 105 19.70 -18.89 19.06
N GLU A 106 20.08 -17.92 18.23
CA GLU A 106 21.18 -16.98 18.46
C GLU A 106 20.88 -15.99 19.60
N SER A 107 21.95 -15.55 20.27
CA SER A 107 21.83 -14.68 21.43
C SER A 107 21.24 -13.30 21.06
N ILE A 108 21.61 -12.78 19.88
CA ILE A 108 21.14 -11.49 19.36
C ILE A 108 19.61 -11.36 19.35
N TRP A 109 18.87 -12.44 19.12
CA TRP A 109 17.40 -12.42 19.08
C TRP A 109 16.75 -12.05 20.42
N ASN A 110 17.47 -12.23 21.53
CA ASN A 110 17.02 -11.84 22.87
C ASN A 110 17.42 -10.40 23.24
N GLU A 111 18.32 -9.79 22.49
CA GLU A 111 18.88 -8.45 22.76
C GLU A 111 18.20 -7.34 21.96
N VAL A 112 17.72 -7.67 20.75
CA VAL A 112 17.06 -6.71 19.86
C VAL A 112 15.61 -6.41 20.28
N PRO A 113 15.08 -5.23 19.93
CA PRO A 113 13.67 -4.91 20.17
C PRO A 113 12.72 -5.90 19.51
N VAL A 114 11.49 -5.99 20.00
CA VAL A 114 10.45 -6.83 19.39
C VAL A 114 9.30 -5.95 18.91
N ALA A 115 9.03 -5.99 17.61
CA ALA A 115 7.83 -5.43 17.01
C ALA A 115 6.64 -6.34 17.35
N THR A 116 5.67 -5.80 18.07
CA THR A 116 4.48 -6.53 18.54
C THR A 116 3.23 -5.67 18.40
N GLY A 117 2.07 -6.21 18.76
CA GLY A 117 0.83 -5.43 18.85
C GLY A 117 0.23 -5.11 17.48
N PHE A 118 0.32 -6.08 16.57
CA PHE A 118 -0.18 -5.97 15.20
C PHE A 118 -1.66 -5.61 15.18
N TRP A 119 -2.00 -4.66 14.31
CA TRP A 119 -3.35 -4.20 14.00
C TRP A 119 -4.01 -5.13 13.00
N MET A 120 -5.32 -5.28 13.05
CA MET A 120 -6.03 -5.80 11.88
C MET A 120 -6.04 -4.72 10.80
N SER A 121 -5.90 -5.11 9.54
CA SER A 121 -6.14 -4.27 8.36
C SER A 121 -7.24 -4.84 7.47
N TYR A 122 -7.65 -6.09 7.72
CA TYR A 122 -8.80 -6.75 7.13
C TYR A 122 -9.31 -7.83 8.10
N PRO A 123 -10.64 -7.99 8.29
CA PRO A 123 -11.75 -7.27 7.65
C PRO A 123 -12.11 -5.94 8.34
N VAL A 124 -11.34 -5.50 9.34
CA VAL A 124 -11.50 -4.24 10.07
C VAL A 124 -10.12 -3.65 10.35
N ASP A 125 -10.05 -2.34 10.56
CA ASP A 125 -8.81 -1.58 10.82
C ASP A 125 -8.84 -0.79 12.14
N ASP A 126 -9.83 -1.08 13.00
CA ASP A 126 -10.10 -0.32 14.22
C ASP A 126 -9.53 -0.95 15.50
N ARG A 127 -8.89 -2.11 15.41
CA ARG A 127 -8.42 -2.87 16.58
C ARG A 127 -7.22 -3.75 16.29
N LYS A 128 -6.56 -4.18 17.36
CA LYS A 128 -5.45 -5.15 17.31
C LYS A 128 -5.93 -6.56 16.98
N ALA A 129 -5.06 -7.35 16.36
CA ALA A 129 -5.27 -8.78 16.20
C ALA A 129 -5.43 -9.45 17.57
N GLU A 130 -6.19 -10.54 17.62
CA GLU A 130 -6.43 -11.29 18.86
C GLU A 130 -5.11 -11.72 19.53
N ALA A 131 -5.05 -11.72 20.86
CA ALA A 131 -3.82 -12.03 21.60
C ALA A 131 -3.18 -13.37 21.19
N LYS A 132 -4.00 -14.39 20.92
CA LYS A 132 -3.55 -15.73 20.48
C LYS A 132 -3.07 -15.78 19.02
N MET A 133 -3.35 -14.74 18.22
CA MET A 133 -2.97 -14.62 16.80
C MET A 133 -1.97 -13.47 16.57
N GLN A 134 -1.35 -12.96 17.63
CA GLN A 134 -0.33 -11.92 17.51
C GLN A 134 0.91 -12.42 16.77
N THR A 135 1.69 -11.47 16.29
CA THR A 135 2.96 -11.70 15.63
C THR A 135 4.04 -10.90 16.34
N GLU A 136 5.20 -11.53 16.51
CA GLU A 136 6.42 -10.87 16.95
C GLU A 136 7.42 -10.83 15.81
N VAL A 137 8.04 -9.67 15.59
CA VAL A 137 9.12 -9.52 14.61
C VAL A 137 10.34 -8.90 15.26
N ARG A 138 11.50 -9.48 14.98
CA ARG A 138 12.81 -9.02 15.41
C ARG A 138 13.66 -8.76 14.17
N LEU A 139 14.47 -7.72 14.20
CA LEU A 139 15.39 -7.38 13.12
C LEU A 139 16.78 -7.16 13.68
N THR A 140 17.76 -7.68 12.96
CA THR A 140 19.18 -7.39 13.16
C THR A 140 19.86 -7.34 11.80
N ALA A 141 21.10 -6.88 11.76
CA ALA A 141 21.87 -6.80 10.52
C ALA A 141 23.36 -6.95 10.77
N ASP A 142 24.05 -7.55 9.81
CA ASP A 142 25.51 -7.54 9.75
C ASP A 142 25.98 -6.71 8.54
N ASP A 143 27.19 -6.96 8.03
CA ASP A 143 27.73 -6.28 6.85
C ASP A 143 27.15 -6.77 5.51
N GLN A 144 26.46 -7.92 5.52
CA GLN A 144 26.04 -8.63 4.31
C GLN A 144 24.52 -8.76 4.18
N PHE A 145 23.81 -8.91 5.29
CA PHE A 145 22.40 -9.26 5.36
C PHE A 145 21.62 -8.39 6.34
N LEU A 146 20.37 -8.13 5.98
CA LEU A 146 19.30 -7.82 6.90
C LEU A 146 18.66 -9.15 7.34
N TYR A 147 18.61 -9.39 8.64
CA TYR A 147 18.01 -10.57 9.23
C TYR A 147 16.67 -10.22 9.87
N ILE A 148 15.69 -11.10 9.69
CA ILE A 148 14.34 -10.93 10.23
C ILE A 148 13.92 -12.25 10.88
N GLY A 149 13.66 -12.19 12.18
CA GLY A 149 13.12 -13.29 12.96
C GLY A 149 11.64 -13.05 13.24
N VAL A 150 10.80 -14.04 12.97
CA VAL A 150 9.34 -13.91 13.03
C VAL A 150 8.76 -15.03 13.86
N VAL A 151 7.84 -14.69 14.76
CA VAL A 151 7.00 -15.65 15.47
C VAL A 151 5.54 -15.30 15.21
N CYS A 152 4.81 -16.20 14.57
CA CYS A 152 3.39 -16.05 14.29
C CYS A 152 2.61 -17.02 15.20
N TYR A 153 1.96 -16.50 16.26
CA TYR A 153 1.18 -17.31 17.18
C TYR A 153 -0.15 -17.75 16.56
N GLY A 154 -0.62 -18.93 16.92
CA GLY A 154 -1.87 -19.50 16.47
C GLY A 154 -1.79 -21.00 16.26
N PRO A 155 -2.94 -21.68 16.22
CA PRO A 155 -3.00 -23.13 16.04
C PRO A 155 -2.34 -23.56 14.71
N GLN A 156 -1.75 -24.76 14.73
CA GLN A 156 -1.09 -25.36 13.56
C GLN A 156 -2.10 -25.95 12.54
N ASP A 157 -2.98 -25.11 12.00
CA ASP A 157 -3.94 -25.48 10.95
C ASP A 157 -3.83 -24.57 9.72
N TYR A 158 -2.59 -24.34 9.28
CA TYR A 158 -2.24 -23.44 8.20
C TYR A 158 -2.73 -23.92 6.82
N VAL A 159 -3.21 -22.99 6.01
CA VAL A 159 -3.64 -23.19 4.63
C VAL A 159 -2.49 -22.85 3.68
N ILE A 160 -1.90 -23.88 3.07
CA ILE A 160 -0.85 -23.73 2.06
C ILE A 160 -1.41 -24.15 0.71
N LYS A 161 -1.66 -23.19 -0.18
CA LYS A 161 -2.22 -23.45 -1.52
C LYS A 161 -1.21 -23.98 -2.53
N THR A 162 0.06 -23.67 -2.34
CA THR A 162 1.12 -23.92 -3.32
C THR A 162 2.45 -24.07 -2.62
N LEU A 163 3.26 -25.01 -3.12
CA LEU A 163 4.67 -25.19 -2.74
C LEU A 163 5.63 -24.53 -3.75
N LYS A 164 5.07 -23.92 -4.80
CA LYS A 164 5.84 -23.24 -5.83
C LYS A 164 6.21 -21.82 -5.35
N ARG A 165 7.50 -21.49 -5.44
CA ARG A 165 8.01 -20.13 -5.24
C ARG A 165 7.33 -19.11 -6.17
N ASP A 166 7.10 -17.90 -5.67
CA ASP A 166 6.46 -16.77 -6.37
C ASP A 166 5.06 -17.07 -6.91
N ALA A 167 4.42 -18.13 -6.41
CA ALA A 167 3.02 -18.37 -6.64
C ALA A 167 2.21 -17.48 -5.70
N GLU A 168 1.06 -17.01 -6.21
CA GLU A 168 0.22 -16.06 -5.48
C GLU A 168 -0.16 -16.61 -4.10
N PHE A 169 0.30 -15.94 -3.04
CA PHE A 169 -0.02 -16.28 -1.64
C PHE A 169 -1.46 -15.93 -1.24
N LYS A 170 -2.23 -15.35 -2.16
CA LYS A 170 -3.60 -14.91 -1.90
C LYS A 170 -4.47 -16.07 -1.41
N ASP A 171 -5.12 -15.83 -0.29
CA ASP A 171 -5.95 -16.77 0.47
C ASP A 171 -5.21 -18.00 1.05
N GLY A 172 -3.90 -17.89 1.32
CA GLY A 172 -3.12 -18.81 2.15
C GLY A 172 -2.51 -18.11 3.37
N ASP A 173 -1.99 -18.90 4.32
CA ASP A 173 -1.22 -18.37 5.44
C ASP A 173 0.14 -17.85 4.97
N GLY A 174 0.57 -16.71 5.51
CA GLY A 174 1.85 -16.14 5.16
C GLY A 174 2.26 -14.96 6.02
N PHE A 175 3.54 -14.64 5.95
CA PHE A 175 4.12 -13.43 6.52
C PHE A 175 4.84 -12.67 5.41
N GLY A 176 4.78 -11.35 5.44
CA GLY A 176 5.52 -10.49 4.53
C GLY A 176 6.18 -9.33 5.26
N VAL A 177 7.40 -8.98 4.82
CA VAL A 177 8.07 -7.73 5.15
C VAL A 177 8.01 -6.79 3.96
N VAL A 178 7.62 -5.55 4.21
CA VAL A 178 7.63 -4.44 3.25
C VAL A 178 8.82 -3.55 3.59
N LEU A 179 9.68 -3.29 2.61
CA LEU A 179 10.87 -2.46 2.78
C LEU A 179 10.84 -1.31 1.78
N ASP A 180 11.00 -0.08 2.26
CA ASP A 180 11.33 1.11 1.47
C ASP A 180 12.65 1.70 1.99
N PRO A 181 13.81 1.19 1.52
CA PRO A 181 15.10 1.59 2.05
C PRO A 181 15.52 3.04 1.72
N VAL A 182 14.81 3.70 0.79
CA VAL A 182 15.02 5.11 0.46
C VAL A 182 14.07 6.00 1.27
N ASN A 183 13.00 5.42 1.84
CA ASN A 183 11.97 6.08 2.63
C ASN A 183 11.31 7.26 1.91
N GLU A 184 10.98 7.07 0.64
CA GLU A 184 10.31 8.06 -0.21
C GLU A 184 8.87 7.68 -0.55
N LYS A 185 8.41 6.52 -0.07
CA LYS A 185 7.07 5.96 -0.29
C LYS A 185 6.75 5.77 -1.78
N THR A 186 7.79 5.56 -2.59
CA THR A 186 7.67 5.44 -4.06
C THR A 186 8.21 4.12 -4.61
N ASN A 187 9.25 3.54 -4.00
CA ASN A 187 9.84 2.29 -4.48
C ASN A 187 10.19 1.43 -3.29
N GLY A 188 9.85 0.15 -3.35
CA GLY A 188 10.09 -0.76 -2.25
C GLY A 188 10.08 -2.21 -2.69
N PHE A 189 10.24 -3.08 -1.70
CA PHE A 189 10.39 -4.51 -1.86
C PHE A 189 9.45 -5.21 -0.89
N VAL A 190 8.88 -6.33 -1.31
CA VAL A 190 8.20 -7.26 -0.41
C VAL A 190 8.93 -8.58 -0.46
N PHE A 191 9.22 -9.14 0.71
CA PHE A 191 9.69 -10.52 0.86
C PHE A 191 8.69 -11.25 1.73
N GLY A 192 8.15 -12.36 1.22
CA GLY A 192 7.11 -13.13 1.88
C GLY A 192 7.48 -14.60 2.00
N VAL A 193 7.04 -15.21 3.10
CA VAL A 193 7.21 -16.64 3.38
C VAL A 193 5.94 -17.22 3.95
N ASN A 194 5.62 -18.47 3.60
CA ASN A 194 4.50 -19.20 4.22
C ASN A 194 4.98 -20.23 5.25
N PRO A 195 4.08 -20.87 6.03
CA PRO A 195 4.45 -21.88 7.02
C PRO A 195 5.13 -23.15 6.45
N ALA A 196 5.19 -23.31 5.13
CA ALA A 196 5.94 -24.37 4.45
C ALA A 196 7.31 -23.91 3.92
N GLY A 197 7.76 -22.70 4.25
CA GLY A 197 9.03 -22.14 3.79
C GLY A 197 9.04 -21.70 2.33
N VAL A 198 7.87 -21.62 1.68
CA VAL A 198 7.77 -21.16 0.29
C VAL A 198 7.98 -19.66 0.27
N GLN A 199 8.90 -19.20 -0.57
CA GLN A 199 9.28 -17.81 -0.75
C GLN A 199 8.44 -17.13 -1.85
N THR A 200 8.15 -15.85 -1.67
CA THR A 200 7.76 -14.93 -2.75
C THR A 200 8.47 -13.60 -2.56
N GLU A 201 8.82 -12.95 -3.65
CA GLU A 201 9.27 -11.56 -3.65
C GLU A 201 8.54 -10.69 -4.67
N LEU A 202 8.42 -9.40 -4.35
CA LEU A 202 7.77 -8.41 -5.20
C LEU A 202 8.59 -7.13 -5.21
N LEU A 203 8.73 -6.51 -6.37
CA LEU A 203 9.10 -5.11 -6.48
C LEU A 203 7.83 -4.25 -6.47
N VAL A 204 7.81 -3.21 -5.64
CA VAL A 204 6.72 -2.25 -5.50
C VAL A 204 7.16 -0.90 -6.06
N THR A 205 6.36 -0.32 -6.96
CA THR A 205 6.62 0.99 -7.57
C THR A 205 5.37 1.83 -7.62
N GLY A 206 5.46 3.05 -7.08
CA GLY A 206 4.38 4.01 -7.00
C GLY A 206 3.25 3.54 -6.09
N GLN A 207 2.02 3.95 -6.42
CA GLN A 207 0.82 3.56 -5.68
C GLN A 207 0.30 2.22 -6.18
N VAL A 208 0.08 1.29 -5.24
CA VAL A 208 -0.40 -0.06 -5.54
C VAL A 208 -1.91 -0.16 -5.81
N GLY A 209 -2.62 0.97 -5.69
CA GLY A 209 -4.06 1.04 -5.83
C GLY A 209 -4.80 0.60 -4.57
N ARG A 210 -6.14 0.66 -4.63
CA ARG A 210 -6.98 0.25 -3.49
C ARG A 210 -7.20 -1.25 -3.52
N ARG A 211 -7.45 -1.85 -2.36
CA ARG A 211 -7.78 -3.28 -2.23
C ARG A 211 -9.00 -3.68 -3.07
N GLN A 212 -9.96 -2.77 -3.25
CA GLN A 212 -11.15 -2.94 -4.08
C GLN A 212 -10.87 -2.91 -5.58
N ASP A 213 -9.73 -2.34 -6.01
CA ASP A 213 -9.34 -2.28 -7.42
C ASP A 213 -8.75 -3.62 -7.91
N LEU A 214 -8.60 -4.62 -7.02
CA LEU A 214 -8.02 -5.92 -7.36
C LEU A 214 -9.01 -6.78 -8.14
N GLU A 215 -8.81 -6.84 -9.46
CA GLU A 215 -9.51 -7.80 -10.32
C GLU A 215 -8.98 -9.23 -10.10
N PRO A 216 -9.85 -10.26 -10.05
CA PRO A 216 -9.40 -11.64 -9.98
C PRO A 216 -8.46 -12.00 -11.13
N GLY A 217 -7.29 -12.57 -10.80
CA GLY A 217 -6.29 -12.97 -11.79
C GLY A 217 -5.43 -11.83 -12.35
N ARG A 218 -5.55 -10.59 -11.83
CA ARG A 218 -4.61 -9.50 -12.10
C ARG A 218 -3.85 -9.11 -10.84
N LEU A 219 -2.56 -8.82 -11.02
CA LEU A 219 -1.75 -8.19 -9.98
C LEU A 219 -2.19 -6.73 -9.76
N PRO A 220 -2.03 -6.22 -8.53
CA PRO A 220 -2.17 -4.79 -8.26
C PRO A 220 -1.27 -3.94 -9.17
N ARG A 221 -1.63 -2.67 -9.38
CA ARG A 221 -0.76 -1.75 -10.12
C ARG A 221 0.57 -1.60 -9.39
N GLY A 222 1.64 -1.33 -10.13
CA GLY A 222 2.95 -1.08 -9.51
C GLY A 222 3.61 -2.31 -8.86
N ILE A 223 3.07 -3.51 -9.05
CA ILE A 223 3.67 -4.76 -8.57
C ILE A 223 4.38 -5.46 -9.73
N ASN A 224 5.63 -5.87 -9.49
CA ASN A 224 6.40 -6.71 -10.40
C ASN A 224 6.88 -7.98 -9.70
N ILE A 225 6.29 -9.12 -10.07
CA ILE A 225 6.61 -10.46 -9.59
C ILE A 225 7.78 -11.13 -10.35
N ALA A 226 8.20 -10.55 -11.48
CA ALA A 226 9.29 -11.12 -12.28
C ALA A 226 10.68 -10.72 -11.73
N TRP A 227 10.71 -9.91 -10.68
CA TRP A 227 11.92 -9.52 -9.98
C TRP A 227 12.34 -10.63 -9.00
N ASP A 228 13.18 -11.54 -9.48
CA ASP A 228 13.64 -12.73 -8.75
C ASP A 228 15.05 -12.52 -8.15
N ASN A 229 15.20 -12.82 -6.85
CA ASN A 229 16.48 -12.65 -6.14
C ASN A 229 16.78 -13.80 -5.18
N LYS A 230 18.08 -14.02 -4.92
CA LYS A 230 18.50 -14.99 -3.92
C LYS A 230 18.44 -14.36 -2.52
N TRP A 231 17.59 -14.92 -1.67
CA TRP A 231 17.48 -14.66 -0.22
C TRP A 231 17.15 -15.98 0.49
N PHE A 232 17.37 -16.04 1.79
CA PHE A 232 17.32 -17.30 2.55
C PHE A 232 16.19 -17.26 3.56
N THR A 233 15.53 -18.39 3.77
CA THR A 233 14.55 -18.57 4.83
C THR A 233 14.53 -20.00 5.32
N GLU A 234 14.19 -20.19 6.59
CA GLU A 234 13.86 -21.50 7.17
C GLU A 234 12.66 -21.32 8.11
N VAL A 235 11.79 -22.32 8.18
CA VAL A 235 10.54 -22.27 8.92
C VAL A 235 10.37 -23.50 9.80
N THR A 236 10.09 -23.27 11.09
CA THR A 236 9.74 -24.33 12.05
C THR A 236 8.32 -24.15 12.54
N ASN A 237 7.51 -25.20 12.44
CA ASN A 237 6.13 -25.22 12.93
C ASN A 237 6.04 -25.87 14.31
N HIS A 238 5.25 -25.26 15.19
CA HIS A 238 4.88 -25.76 16.52
C HIS A 238 3.35 -25.82 16.64
N PRO A 239 2.79 -26.51 17.65
CA PRO A 239 1.34 -26.61 17.82
C PRO A 239 0.60 -25.27 17.98
N ASP A 240 1.29 -24.26 18.55
CA ASP A 240 0.73 -22.96 18.95
C ASP A 240 1.34 -21.77 18.20
N ARG A 241 2.27 -22.00 17.28
CA ARG A 241 2.96 -20.96 16.49
C ARG A 241 3.75 -21.56 15.35
N TRP A 242 4.14 -20.71 14.41
CA TRP A 242 5.23 -21.00 13.48
C TRP A 242 6.29 -19.90 13.56
N ILE A 243 7.53 -20.29 13.36
CA ILE A 243 8.70 -19.44 13.44
C ILE A 243 9.34 -19.41 12.06
N ALA A 244 9.75 -18.23 11.60
CA ALA A 244 10.51 -18.06 10.38
C ALA A 244 11.74 -17.21 10.65
N GLU A 245 12.86 -17.60 10.04
CA GLU A 245 14.04 -16.76 9.91
C GLU A 245 14.23 -16.41 8.45
N ILE A 246 14.63 -15.16 8.19
CA ILE A 246 14.80 -14.62 6.85
C ILE A 246 16.13 -13.85 6.82
N ALA A 247 16.95 -14.10 5.80
CA ALA A 247 18.15 -13.31 5.51
C ALA A 247 18.09 -12.71 4.10
N ILE A 248 18.06 -11.39 4.04
CA ILE A 248 18.01 -10.62 2.79
C ILE A 248 19.38 -9.96 2.56
N PRO A 249 20.12 -10.34 1.49
CA PRO A 249 21.38 -9.69 1.20
C PRO A 249 21.21 -8.19 0.91
N PHE A 250 22.05 -7.32 1.49
CA PHE A 250 22.01 -5.88 1.18
C PHE A 250 22.24 -5.58 -0.31
N LYS A 251 23.03 -6.42 -1.00
CA LYS A 251 23.24 -6.31 -2.45
C LYS A 251 21.96 -6.48 -3.29
N THR A 252 20.92 -7.08 -2.73
CA THR A 252 19.60 -7.24 -3.37
C THR A 252 18.79 -5.94 -3.28
N LEU A 253 19.04 -5.13 -2.26
CA LEU A 253 18.28 -3.93 -1.96
C LEU A 253 18.92 -2.70 -2.60
N ARG A 254 18.09 -1.82 -3.17
CA ARG A 254 18.51 -0.45 -3.49
C ARG A 254 18.22 0.42 -2.28
N PHE A 255 19.26 1.02 -1.72
CA PHE A 255 19.14 1.88 -0.54
C PHE A 255 20.11 3.05 -0.59
N ASP A 256 19.83 4.07 0.21
CA ASP A 256 20.70 5.22 0.43
C ASP A 256 21.57 4.96 1.67
N ASP A 257 22.89 4.88 1.49
CA ASP A 257 23.88 4.63 2.53
C ASP A 257 24.15 5.86 3.42
N THR A 258 23.48 6.98 3.15
CA THR A 258 23.50 8.18 3.99
C THR A 258 22.25 8.29 4.88
N LYS A 259 21.14 7.66 4.49
CA LYS A 259 19.88 7.71 5.25
C LYS A 259 19.91 6.73 6.42
N LYS A 260 19.52 7.24 7.59
CA LYS A 260 19.36 6.45 8.83
C LYS A 260 17.96 5.90 9.03
N THR A 261 17.03 6.22 8.13
CA THR A 261 15.63 5.80 8.25
C THR A 261 15.21 5.09 6.98
N TRP A 262 14.73 3.87 7.11
CA TRP A 262 14.03 3.14 6.06
C TRP A 262 12.55 3.06 6.40
N GLY A 263 11.67 3.01 5.40
CA GLY A 263 10.30 2.59 5.60
C GLY A 263 10.25 1.08 5.82
N VAL A 264 9.53 0.62 6.84
CA VAL A 264 9.26 -0.80 7.07
C VAL A 264 7.80 -1.05 7.47
N ASN A 265 7.22 -2.13 6.99
CA ASN A 265 6.02 -2.70 7.60
C ASN A 265 6.12 -4.23 7.58
N PHE A 266 5.30 -4.86 8.39
CA PHE A 266 5.17 -6.31 8.44
C PHE A 266 3.68 -6.63 8.34
N PHE A 267 3.35 -7.69 7.61
CA PHE A 267 1.99 -8.17 7.55
C PHE A 267 1.92 -9.69 7.68
N ARG A 268 0.83 -10.17 8.24
CA ARG A 268 0.47 -11.58 8.31
C ARG A 268 -0.86 -11.79 7.60
N LEU A 269 -0.90 -12.78 6.74
CA LEU A 269 -2.11 -13.34 6.14
C LEU A 269 -2.52 -14.54 6.98
N ASP A 270 -3.73 -14.52 7.50
CA ASP A 270 -4.36 -15.63 8.22
C ASP A 270 -5.55 -16.12 7.41
N ALA A 271 -5.37 -17.25 6.73
CA ALA A 271 -6.40 -17.79 5.85
C ALA A 271 -7.59 -18.36 6.62
N ARG A 272 -7.38 -18.81 7.88
CA ARG A 272 -8.42 -19.42 8.70
C ARG A 272 -9.46 -18.39 9.12
N SER A 273 -9.01 -17.24 9.62
CA SER A 273 -9.91 -16.13 9.98
C SER A 273 -10.22 -15.20 8.80
N ASN A 274 -9.59 -15.43 7.65
CA ASN A 274 -9.63 -14.53 6.50
C ASN A 274 -9.31 -13.10 6.94
N SER A 275 -8.20 -12.94 7.66
CA SER A 275 -7.77 -11.66 8.22
C SER A 275 -6.34 -11.33 7.82
N ILE A 276 -6.06 -10.03 7.79
CA ILE A 276 -4.73 -9.49 7.53
C ILE A 276 -4.36 -8.65 8.73
N HIS A 277 -3.17 -8.91 9.28
CA HIS A 277 -2.65 -8.17 10.43
C HIS A 277 -1.40 -7.40 10.02
N THR A 278 -1.25 -6.14 10.40
CA THR A 278 -0.09 -5.30 10.06
C THR A 278 0.54 -4.66 11.30
N TRP A 279 1.85 -4.45 11.29
CA TRP A 279 2.53 -3.80 12.42
C TRP A 279 2.26 -2.30 12.47
N SER A 280 2.58 -1.60 11.37
CA SER A 280 2.08 -0.24 11.13
C SER A 280 0.65 -0.33 10.61
N PRO A 281 -0.33 0.39 11.21
CA PRO A 281 -1.72 0.33 10.79
C PRO A 281 -1.88 0.66 9.31
N VAL A 282 -2.61 -0.19 8.59
CA VAL A 282 -3.00 0.05 7.19
C VAL A 282 -4.53 0.13 7.14
N PRO A 283 -5.13 1.23 6.67
CA PRO A 283 -6.58 1.33 6.56
C PRO A 283 -7.15 0.29 5.61
N ILE A 284 -8.38 -0.13 5.86
CA ILE A 284 -9.01 -1.26 5.17
C ILE A 284 -9.08 -1.10 3.64
N GLU A 285 -9.10 0.14 3.14
CA GLU A 285 -9.15 0.42 1.70
C GLU A 285 -7.83 0.15 0.97
N PHE A 286 -6.71 0.11 1.69
CA PHE A 286 -5.37 -0.03 1.12
C PHE A 286 -4.85 -1.46 1.26
N ASN A 287 -3.87 -1.80 0.42
CA ASN A 287 -3.18 -3.07 0.48
C ASN A 287 -2.13 -3.05 1.59
N GLU A 288 -1.91 -4.19 2.24
CA GLU A 288 -0.99 -4.39 3.35
C GLU A 288 0.48 -4.11 3.00
N PHE A 289 0.82 -4.11 1.71
CA PHE A 289 2.14 -3.76 1.17
C PHE A 289 2.22 -2.35 0.57
N ASP A 290 1.24 -1.47 0.83
CA ASP A 290 1.31 -0.08 0.40
C ASP A 290 2.41 0.69 1.17
N LEU A 291 3.34 1.28 0.41
CA LEU A 291 4.50 1.96 0.97
C LEU A 291 4.12 3.18 1.81
N GLY A 292 2.97 3.82 1.54
CA GLY A 292 2.48 5.00 2.25
C GLY A 292 2.16 4.77 3.73
N TYR A 293 2.03 3.51 4.15
CA TYR A 293 1.72 3.11 5.52
C TYR A 293 2.87 2.39 6.23
N THR A 294 4.07 2.47 5.67
CA THR A 294 5.27 1.96 6.35
C THR A 294 5.60 2.82 7.57
N GLY A 295 5.91 2.16 8.69
CA GLY A 295 6.57 2.79 9.84
C GLY A 295 8.05 3.01 9.58
N GLU A 296 8.82 3.33 10.61
CA GLU A 296 10.22 3.70 10.49
C GLU A 296 11.17 2.62 11.03
N LEU A 297 12.12 2.18 10.22
CA LEU A 297 13.28 1.39 10.64
C LEU A 297 14.46 2.33 10.84
N LEU A 298 14.88 2.49 12.09
CA LEU A 298 15.87 3.47 12.53
C LEU A 298 17.24 2.83 12.73
N TRP A 299 18.19 3.25 11.90
CA TRP A 299 19.57 2.79 11.92
C TRP A 299 20.44 3.71 12.79
N GLY A 300 21.13 3.14 13.78
CA GLY A 300 22.18 3.88 14.50
C GLY A 300 23.30 4.34 13.55
N THR A 301 23.74 3.41 12.71
CA THR A 301 24.68 3.61 11.60
C THR A 301 24.04 3.04 10.32
N PRO A 302 23.91 3.83 9.24
CA PRO A 302 23.38 3.32 7.97
C PRO A 302 24.15 2.10 7.48
N PRO A 303 23.49 1.13 6.82
CA PRO A 303 24.19 0.03 6.19
C PRO A 303 25.09 0.56 5.08
N ALA A 304 26.27 -0.04 4.92
CA ALA A 304 27.22 0.34 3.88
C ALA A 304 26.93 -0.43 2.58
N LYS A 305 27.05 0.24 1.43
CA LYS A 305 26.97 -0.44 0.13
C LYS A 305 28.17 -1.36 -0.07
N THR A 306 27.90 -2.62 -0.43
CA THR A 306 28.95 -3.54 -0.85
C THR A 306 29.57 -3.04 -2.16
N LYS A 307 30.85 -2.64 -2.12
CA LYS A 307 31.54 -1.97 -3.24
C LYS A 307 31.81 -2.85 -4.47
N ARG A 308 31.54 -4.17 -4.42
CA ARG A 308 31.85 -5.11 -5.51
C ARG A 308 30.78 -6.21 -5.60
N ASN A 309 30.11 -6.32 -6.75
CA ASN A 309 29.15 -7.39 -7.03
C ASN A 309 29.65 -8.28 -8.18
N LEU A 310 30.83 -8.90 -8.01
CA LEU A 310 31.38 -9.89 -8.95
C LEU A 310 30.73 -11.25 -8.69
N ALA A 311 30.12 -11.86 -9.71
CA ALA A 311 29.67 -13.25 -9.64
C ALA A 311 30.47 -14.11 -10.63
N ILE A 312 30.95 -15.25 -10.15
CA ILE A 312 31.58 -16.29 -10.97
C ILE A 312 30.68 -17.53 -10.88
N ILE A 313 30.24 -18.04 -12.02
CA ILE A 313 29.25 -19.10 -12.15
C ILE A 313 29.87 -20.24 -12.97
N PRO A 314 30.46 -21.25 -12.31
CA PRO A 314 30.94 -22.44 -13.01
C PRO A 314 29.74 -23.29 -13.46
N TYR A 315 29.84 -23.93 -14.63
CA TYR A 315 28.85 -24.88 -15.11
C TYR A 315 29.49 -26.12 -15.71
N ALA A 316 28.77 -27.23 -15.62
CA ALA A 316 29.07 -28.48 -16.30
C ALA A 316 27.78 -29.09 -16.86
N ARG A 317 27.85 -29.59 -18.09
CA ARG A 317 26.76 -30.28 -18.80
C ARG A 317 27.26 -31.64 -19.23
N THR A 318 26.44 -32.66 -19.00
CA THR A 318 26.66 -33.99 -19.57
C THR A 318 25.42 -34.41 -20.34
N SER A 319 25.60 -35.03 -21.50
CA SER A 319 24.52 -35.65 -22.25
C SER A 319 24.91 -37.03 -22.72
N ILE A 320 23.95 -37.94 -22.69
CA ILE A 320 24.09 -39.32 -23.16
C ILE A 320 22.96 -39.52 -24.17
N SER A 321 23.30 -39.81 -25.42
CA SER A 321 22.31 -40.10 -26.46
C SER A 321 22.63 -41.42 -27.15
N LYS A 322 21.57 -42.14 -27.50
CA LYS A 322 21.67 -43.38 -28.27
C LYS A 322 20.66 -43.30 -29.40
N ASP A 323 21.15 -43.39 -30.63
CA ASP A 323 20.31 -43.61 -31.79
C ASP A 323 19.94 -45.11 -31.83
N TYR A 324 18.66 -45.40 -32.08
CA TYR A 324 18.14 -46.76 -32.17
C TYR A 324 17.76 -47.14 -33.61
N GLU A 325 17.75 -46.17 -34.54
CA GLU A 325 17.53 -46.40 -35.97
C GLU A 325 18.86 -46.64 -36.69
N THR A 326 19.94 -46.00 -36.24
CA THR A 326 21.30 -46.33 -36.63
C THR A 326 21.97 -47.22 -35.57
N ALA A 327 22.78 -48.20 -35.98
CA ALA A 327 23.52 -49.08 -35.06
C ALA A 327 24.73 -48.37 -34.40
N ASP A 328 24.62 -47.06 -34.17
CA ASP A 328 25.72 -46.23 -33.70
C ASP A 328 26.02 -46.47 -32.21
N PRO A 329 27.27 -46.28 -31.79
CA PRO A 329 27.64 -46.31 -30.38
C PRO A 329 26.88 -45.24 -29.58
N VAL A 330 26.69 -45.50 -28.29
CA VAL A 330 26.17 -44.48 -27.36
C VAL A 330 27.09 -43.26 -27.38
N ALA A 331 26.55 -42.10 -27.69
CA ALA A 331 27.26 -40.84 -27.70
C ALA A 331 27.26 -40.22 -26.29
N TYR A 332 28.42 -39.77 -25.87
CA TYR A 332 28.65 -39.07 -24.61
C TYR A 332 29.19 -37.67 -24.92
N ASP A 333 28.50 -36.63 -24.46
CA ASP A 333 28.94 -35.24 -24.55
C ASP A 333 29.19 -34.73 -23.14
N PHE A 334 30.34 -34.09 -22.93
CA PHE A 334 30.67 -33.42 -21.68
C PHE A 334 31.19 -32.02 -22.00
N GLN A 335 30.59 -31.02 -21.35
CA GLN A 335 30.98 -29.62 -21.48
C GLN A 335 31.15 -29.04 -20.08
N ALA A 336 32.18 -28.23 -19.90
CA ALA A 336 32.38 -27.46 -18.70
C ALA A 336 32.79 -26.04 -19.09
N GLY A 337 32.38 -25.06 -18.29
CA GLY A 337 32.66 -23.67 -18.55
C GLY A 337 32.48 -22.80 -17.32
N LEU A 338 32.73 -21.52 -17.50
CA LEU A 338 32.66 -20.52 -16.46
C LEU A 338 32.10 -19.24 -17.04
N ASP A 339 31.05 -18.74 -16.41
CA ASP A 339 30.48 -17.44 -16.71
C ASP A 339 30.85 -16.45 -15.59
N ALA A 340 31.05 -15.19 -15.95
CA ALA A 340 31.26 -14.13 -14.97
C ALA A 340 30.31 -12.95 -15.24
N LYS A 341 29.69 -12.43 -14.17
CA LYS A 341 28.92 -11.18 -14.21
C LYS A 341 29.71 -10.09 -13.48
N ILE A 342 30.13 -9.10 -14.25
CA ILE A 342 30.91 -7.95 -13.76
C ILE A 342 30.06 -6.69 -13.95
N PRO A 343 29.60 -6.04 -12.88
CA PRO A 343 28.93 -4.75 -12.98
C PRO A 343 29.96 -3.69 -13.38
N VAL A 344 29.69 -2.98 -14.46
CA VAL A 344 30.46 -1.79 -14.85
C VAL A 344 29.75 -0.59 -14.25
N THR A 345 30.28 -0.07 -13.15
CA THR A 345 29.85 1.21 -12.57
C THR A 345 30.87 2.28 -12.96
N SER A 346 30.43 3.26 -13.76
CA SER A 346 31.19 4.48 -14.06
C SER A 346 31.08 5.51 -12.95
#